data_AF-A0A3C1B7R8-F1
#
_entry.id   AF-A0A3C1B7R8-F1
#
_cell.length_a   1.000
_cell.length_b   1.000
_cell.length_c   1.000
_cell.angle_alpha   90.00
_cell.angle_beta   90.00
_cell.angle_gamma   90.00
#
_symmetry.space_group_name_H-M   'P 1'
#
loop_
_entity.id
_entity.type
_entity.pdbx_description
1 polymer ?
#
loop_
_entity_poly.entity_id
_entity_poly.type
_entity_poly.pdbx_seq_one_letter_code
_entity_poly.pdbx_strand_id
1 'polypeptide(L)'
;MKSGSQIAWDDTVLPFQLDACDMRGRIARLDGVLDGVLQQHNYPPVVEALVSEMALLTALIGESIKLRWKLSLQVQSKGAVRMIATDYYGPETEGAPARIRAYASFDEARLTDGPIF
;
A
#
# COMPACT_ATOMS: atom_id res chain seq x y z
N MET A 1 -33.79 10.95 -12.51
CA MET A 1 -32.68 10.49 -13.37
C MET A 1 -31.51 10.17 -12.46
N LYS A 2 -31.21 8.88 -12.23
CA LYS A 2 -29.96 8.50 -11.57
C LYS A 2 -28.86 8.69 -12.62
N SER A 3 -28.12 9.77 -12.49
CA SER A 3 -26.88 9.96 -13.25
C SER A 3 -26.02 8.73 -13.06
N GLY A 4 -25.45 8.22 -14.16
CA GLY A 4 -24.67 6.99 -14.20
C GLY A 4 -23.68 6.94 -13.04
N SER A 5 -23.57 5.76 -12.46
CA SER A 5 -22.59 5.39 -11.44
C SER A 5 -21.35 6.26 -11.52
N GLN A 6 -21.22 7.19 -10.58
CA GLN A 6 -19.91 7.58 -10.10
C GLN A 6 -19.28 6.24 -9.74
N ILE A 7 -18.42 5.72 -10.63
CA ILE A 7 -17.61 4.56 -10.31
C ILE A 7 -16.84 5.08 -9.11
N ALA A 8 -17.22 4.67 -7.91
CA ALA A 8 -16.40 4.93 -6.76
C ALA A 8 -15.11 4.19 -7.11
N TRP A 9 -14.02 4.95 -7.28
CA TRP A 9 -12.71 4.39 -7.51
C TRP A 9 -12.31 3.73 -6.18
N ASP A 10 -12.85 2.54 -5.96
CA ASP A 10 -12.79 1.86 -4.68
C ASP A 10 -11.45 1.16 -4.56
N ASP A 11 -10.76 1.41 -3.45
CA ASP A 11 -9.65 0.58 -2.99
C ASP A 11 -10.12 -0.88 -2.94
N THR A 12 -9.48 -1.75 -3.72
CA THR A 12 -9.95 -3.14 -3.86
C THR A 12 -8.80 -4.12 -3.96
N VAL A 13 -9.01 -5.31 -3.41
CA VAL A 13 -8.12 -6.46 -3.58
C VAL A 13 -8.98 -7.62 -4.05
N LEU A 14 -8.74 -8.09 -5.27
CA LEU A 14 -9.45 -9.19 -5.89
C LEU A 14 -8.57 -10.45 -5.88
N PRO A 15 -8.90 -11.49 -5.09
CA PRO A 15 -8.23 -12.77 -5.19
C PRO A 15 -8.65 -13.52 -6.47
N PHE A 16 -7.72 -14.25 -7.07
CA PHE A 16 -7.97 -15.11 -8.22
C PHE A 16 -7.24 -16.46 -8.08
N GLN A 17 -7.71 -17.45 -8.84
CA GLN A 17 -7.07 -18.75 -8.99
C GLN A 17 -7.03 -19.14 -10.46
N LEU A 18 -5.90 -19.69 -10.89
CA LEU A 18 -5.67 -20.24 -12.22
C LEU A 18 -5.55 -21.75 -12.11
N ASP A 19 -6.63 -22.46 -12.44
CA ASP A 19 -6.72 -23.92 -12.23
C ASP A 19 -5.71 -24.70 -13.08
N ALA A 20 -5.43 -24.24 -14.30
CA ALA A 20 -4.53 -24.94 -15.23
C ALA A 20 -3.09 -25.05 -14.74
N CYS A 21 -2.65 -24.15 -13.86
CA CYS A 21 -1.28 -24.14 -13.30
C CYS A 21 -1.25 -24.16 -11.77
N ASP A 22 -2.38 -24.44 -11.11
CA ASP A 22 -2.53 -24.46 -9.65
C ASP A 22 -1.93 -23.22 -8.95
N MET A 23 -2.20 -22.04 -9.52
CA MET A 23 -1.66 -20.78 -9.01
C MET A 23 -2.76 -19.89 -8.46
N ARG A 24 -2.56 -19.35 -7.26
CA ARG A 24 -3.42 -18.34 -6.64
C ARG A 24 -2.71 -17.00 -6.62
N GLY A 25 -3.46 -15.93 -6.79
CA GLY A 25 -2.92 -14.58 -6.78
C GLY A 25 -3.96 -13.55 -6.38
N ARG A 26 -3.53 -12.29 -6.39
CA ARG A 26 -4.36 -11.14 -6.06
C ARG A 26 -4.05 -9.99 -7.00
N ILE A 27 -5.07 -9.20 -7.31
CA ILE A 27 -4.93 -7.91 -7.99
C ILE A 27 -5.38 -6.85 -6.99
N ALA A 28 -4.52 -5.88 -6.73
CA ALA A 28 -4.83 -4.77 -5.82
C ALA A 28 -4.87 -3.45 -6.60
N ARG A 29 -5.81 -2.60 -6.22
CA ARG A 29 -5.88 -1.19 -6.60
C ARG A 29 -6.01 -0.38 -5.32
N LEU A 30 -5.11 0.57 -5.14
CA LEU A 30 -5.20 1.57 -4.08
C LEU A 30 -5.36 2.93 -4.75
N ASP A 31 -6.35 3.68 -4.31
CA ASP A 31 -6.67 5.04 -4.74
C ASP A 31 -6.77 5.93 -3.50
N GLY A 32 -7.95 6.01 -2.86
CA GLY A 32 -8.19 6.85 -1.69
C GLY A 32 -7.28 6.53 -0.50
N VAL A 33 -6.94 5.26 -0.26
CA VAL A 33 -5.97 4.88 0.78
C VAL A 33 -4.58 5.43 0.47
N LEU A 34 -4.14 5.33 -0.78
CA LEU A 34 -2.81 5.78 -1.16
C LEU A 34 -2.72 7.31 -1.17
N ASP A 35 -3.72 7.98 -1.72
CA ASP A 35 -3.84 9.44 -1.67
C ASP A 35 -3.79 9.95 -0.23
N GLY A 36 -4.53 9.30 0.68
CA GLY A 36 -4.53 9.66 2.09
C GLY A 36 -3.18 9.46 2.79
N VAL A 37 -2.38 8.49 2.36
CA VAL A 37 -1.01 8.28 2.84
C VAL A 37 -0.08 9.37 2.33
N LEU A 38 -0.10 9.63 1.03
CA LEU A 38 0.85 10.54 0.39
C LEU A 38 0.58 12.00 0.78
N GLN A 39 -0.68 12.42 0.91
CA GLN A 39 -1.03 13.79 1.29
C GLN A 39 -0.54 14.19 2.70
N GLN A 40 -0.20 13.22 3.57
CA GLN A 40 0.33 13.51 4.91
C GLN A 40 1.78 14.03 4.88
N HIS A 41 2.49 13.83 3.77
CA HIS A 41 3.90 14.16 3.66
C HIS A 41 4.21 14.74 2.28
N ASN A 42 4.97 15.83 2.22
CA ASN A 42 5.42 16.41 0.95
C ASN A 42 6.63 15.63 0.40
N TYR A 43 6.43 14.35 0.05
CA TYR A 43 7.48 13.47 -0.44
C TYR A 43 7.93 13.88 -1.85
N PRO A 44 9.25 13.84 -2.15
CA PRO A 44 9.70 13.89 -3.53
C PRO A 44 9.18 12.68 -4.31
N PRO A 45 8.93 12.79 -5.64
CA PRO A 45 8.28 11.75 -6.43
C PRO A 45 8.91 10.35 -6.30
N VAL A 46 10.24 10.31 -6.12
CA VAL A 46 10.98 9.05 -5.98
C VAL A 46 10.71 8.35 -4.63
N VAL A 47 10.46 9.13 -3.57
CA VAL A 47 10.07 8.60 -2.25
C VAL A 47 8.59 8.20 -2.26
N GLU A 48 7.73 8.99 -2.92
CA GLU A 48 6.33 8.65 -3.12
C GLU A 48 6.18 7.29 -3.80
N ALA A 49 6.92 7.05 -4.89
CA ALA A 49 6.88 5.77 -5.60
C ALA A 49 7.21 4.58 -4.68
N LEU A 50 8.28 4.67 -3.88
CA LEU A 50 8.65 3.60 -2.96
C LEU A 50 7.64 3.38 -1.83
N VAL A 51 7.06 4.47 -1.31
CA VAL A 51 5.99 4.39 -0.30
C VAL A 51 4.74 3.74 -0.90
N SER A 52 4.37 4.10 -2.13
CA SER A 52 3.26 3.51 -2.87
C SER A 52 3.44 2.02 -3.12
N GLU A 53 4.63 1.61 -3.56
CA GLU A 53 4.96 0.20 -3.77
C GLU A 53 4.85 -0.60 -2.47
N MET A 54 5.41 -0.07 -1.37
CA MET A 54 5.32 -0.71 -0.06
C MET A 54 3.87 -0.77 0.46
N ALA A 55 3.07 0.26 0.25
CA ALA A 55 1.64 0.25 0.60
C ALA A 55 0.87 -0.80 -0.22
N LEU A 56 1.15 -0.91 -1.51
CA LEU A 56 0.54 -1.92 -2.39
C LEU A 56 0.92 -3.34 -1.97
N LEU A 57 2.20 -3.59 -1.70
CA LEU A 57 2.67 -4.88 -1.18
C LEU A 57 1.98 -5.23 0.15
N THR A 58 1.83 -4.24 1.01
CA THR A 58 1.14 -4.38 2.31
C THR A 58 -0.33 -4.73 2.13
N ALA A 59 -1.03 -4.10 1.18
CA ALA A 59 -2.42 -4.43 0.86
C ALA A 59 -2.56 -5.87 0.31
N LEU A 60 -1.67 -6.25 -0.60
CA LEU A 60 -1.66 -7.58 -1.20
C LEU A 60 -1.45 -8.68 -0.16
N ILE A 61 -0.55 -8.49 0.82
CA ILE A 61 -0.31 -9.46 1.89
C ILE A 61 -1.41 -9.36 2.97
N GLY A 62 -1.83 -8.15 3.29
CA GLY A 62 -2.79 -7.81 4.34
C GLY A 62 -4.15 -8.49 4.19
N GLU A 63 -4.61 -8.74 2.96
CA GLU A 63 -5.87 -9.47 2.71
C GLU A 63 -5.86 -10.89 3.30
N SER A 64 -4.68 -11.50 3.51
CA SER A 64 -4.56 -12.80 4.21
C SER A 64 -4.69 -12.71 5.75
N ILE A 65 -4.72 -11.52 6.32
CA ILE A 65 -4.61 -11.31 7.77
C ILE A 65 -5.99 -11.36 8.43
N LYS A 66 -6.07 -12.04 9.58
CA LYS A 66 -7.33 -12.22 10.34
C LYS A 66 -7.88 -10.89 10.88
N LEU A 67 -9.18 -10.87 11.18
CA LEU A 67 -9.85 -9.73 11.84
C LEU A 67 -9.12 -9.30 13.10
N ARG A 68 -8.96 -7.98 13.29
CA ARG A 68 -8.29 -7.35 14.45
C ARG A 68 -6.80 -7.66 14.61
N TRP A 69 -6.16 -8.28 13.61
CA TRP A 69 -4.71 -8.46 13.60
C TRP A 69 -4.02 -7.30 12.88
N LYS A 70 -2.73 -7.13 13.18
CA LYS A 70 -1.87 -6.13 12.56
C LYS A 70 -0.72 -6.84 11.84
N LEU A 71 -0.46 -6.44 10.61
CA LEU A 71 0.75 -6.76 9.86
C LEU A 71 1.59 -5.49 9.74
N SER A 72 2.90 -5.60 9.93
CA SER A 72 3.85 -4.52 9.69
C SER A 72 4.95 -4.99 8.75
N LEU A 73 5.21 -4.22 7.69
CA LEU A 73 6.39 -4.39 6.84
C LEU A 73 7.32 -3.21 7.08
N GLN A 74 8.61 -3.49 7.15
CA GLN A 74 9.62 -2.46 7.32
C GLN A 74 10.86 -2.80 6.52
N VAL A 75 11.33 -1.81 5.76
CA VAL A 75 12.59 -1.86 5.03
C VAL A 75 13.49 -0.77 5.59
N GLN A 76 14.75 -1.10 5.84
CA GLN A 76 15.76 -0.15 6.30
C GLN A 76 16.95 -0.19 5.35
N SER A 77 17.54 0.97 5.09
CA SER A 77 18.73 1.08 4.23
C SER A 77 19.71 2.11 4.78
N LYS A 78 20.94 2.09 4.26
CA LYS A 78 21.97 3.12 4.51
C LYS A 78 21.98 4.22 3.43
N GLY A 79 21.08 4.12 2.45
CA GLY A 79 20.91 5.05 1.34
C GLY A 79 20.16 6.33 1.73
N ALA A 80 19.69 7.05 0.72
CA ALA A 80 18.96 8.30 0.92
C ALA A 80 17.60 8.08 1.61
N VAL A 81 16.91 6.99 1.28
CA VAL A 81 15.72 6.53 2.01
C VAL A 81 16.16 5.59 3.13
N ARG A 82 16.13 6.08 4.36
CA ARG A 82 16.65 5.37 5.54
C ARG A 82 15.70 4.26 5.98
N MET A 83 14.40 4.50 5.88
CA MET A 83 13.37 3.56 6.31
C MET A 83 12.08 3.78 5.54
N ILE A 84 11.39 2.69 5.21
CA ILE A 84 9.97 2.69 4.86
C ILE A 84 9.27 1.71 5.79
N ALA A 85 8.18 2.13 6.41
CA ALA A 85 7.37 1.31 7.29
C ALA A 85 5.91 1.40 6.89
N THR A 86 5.25 0.25 6.81
CA THR A 86 3.83 0.14 6.47
C THR A 86 3.13 -0.78 7.45
N ASP A 87 1.92 -0.40 7.85
CA ASP A 87 1.08 -1.16 8.75
C ASP A 87 -0.25 -1.45 8.04
N TYR A 88 -0.68 -2.71 8.08
CA TYR A 88 -2.04 -3.13 7.77
C TYR A 88 -2.77 -3.49 9.05
N TYR A 89 -3.94 -2.89 9.25
CA TYR A 89 -4.87 -3.20 10.33
C TYR A 89 -6.04 -3.97 9.74
N GLY A 90 -6.15 -5.25 10.12
CA GLY A 90 -7.29 -6.09 9.75
C GLY A 90 -8.60 -5.48 10.24
N PRO A 91 -9.71 -5.71 9.52
CA PRO A 91 -11.02 -5.17 9.89
C PRO A 91 -11.42 -5.55 11.31
N GLU A 92 -12.17 -4.67 11.99
CA GLU A 92 -12.65 -4.92 13.35
C GLU A 92 -13.82 -5.92 13.38
N THR A 93 -14.59 -5.93 12.29
CA THR A 93 -15.73 -6.80 12.03
C THR A 93 -15.68 -7.31 10.60
N GLU A 94 -16.37 -8.40 10.32
CA GLU A 94 -16.53 -8.92 8.96
C GLU A 94 -17.23 -7.89 8.06
N GLY A 95 -16.73 -7.73 6.83
CA GLY A 95 -17.24 -6.76 5.85
C GLY A 95 -16.84 -5.30 6.10
N ALA A 96 -16.17 -4.97 7.20
CA ALA A 96 -15.62 -3.62 7.41
C ALA A 96 -14.31 -3.42 6.61
N PRO A 97 -13.97 -2.17 6.24
CA PRO A 97 -12.71 -1.90 5.56
C PRO A 97 -11.51 -2.13 6.48
N ALA A 98 -10.42 -2.62 5.90
CA ALA A 98 -9.12 -2.59 6.53
C ALA A 98 -8.54 -1.17 6.52
N ARG A 99 -7.52 -0.93 7.34
CA ARG A 99 -6.81 0.35 7.35
C ARG A 99 -5.34 0.13 7.06
N ILE A 100 -4.76 0.99 6.23
CA ILE A 100 -3.33 0.98 5.92
C ILE A 100 -2.73 2.30 6.40
N ARG A 101 -1.51 2.22 6.93
CA ARG A 101 -0.67 3.38 7.18
C ARG A 101 0.69 3.12 6.57
N ALA A 102 1.32 4.16 6.04
CA ALA A 102 2.66 4.06 5.50
C ALA A 102 3.43 5.35 5.81
N TYR A 103 4.74 5.19 5.99
CA TYR A 103 5.65 6.27 6.33
C TYR A 103 7.04 5.95 5.79
N ALA A 104 7.72 6.96 5.26
CA ALA A 104 9.13 6.92 4.93
C ALA A 104 9.92 8.00 5.66
N SER A 105 11.13 7.62 6.09
CA SER A 105 12.18 8.54 6.55
C SER A 105 13.28 8.58 5.50
N PHE A 106 13.67 9.78 5.11
CA PHE A 106 14.66 10.01 4.06
C PHE A 106 15.51 11.25 4.36
N ASP A 107 16.62 11.36 3.63
CA ASP A 107 17.58 12.47 3.69
C ASP A 107 17.56 13.21 2.36
N GLU A 108 16.90 14.38 2.32
CA GLU A 108 16.74 15.20 1.12
C GLU A 108 18.09 15.54 0.46
N ALA A 109 19.12 15.84 1.25
CA ALA A 109 20.43 16.23 0.74
C ALA A 109 21.18 15.08 0.07
N ARG A 110 20.73 13.83 0.27
CA ARG A 110 21.32 12.63 -0.32
C ARG A 110 20.47 12.03 -1.44
N LEU A 111 19.30 12.59 -1.73
CA LEU A 111 18.50 12.16 -2.86
C LEU A 111 19.24 12.49 -4.17
N THR A 112 19.24 11.52 -5.08
CA THR A 112 19.81 11.66 -6.41
C THR A 112 18.79 11.13 -7.42
N ASP A 113 18.94 11.47 -8.70
CA ASP A 113 18.10 10.94 -9.77
C ASP A 113 18.40 9.46 -10.12
N GLY A 114 19.34 8.83 -9.40
CA GLY A 114 19.73 7.42 -9.56
C GLY A 114 18.97 6.45 -8.64
N PRO A 115 19.33 5.15 -8.67
CA PRO A 115 18.74 4.15 -7.77
C PRO A 115 18.96 4.51 -6.29
N ILE A 116 17.92 4.32 -5.48
CA ILE A 116 17.91 4.74 -4.05
C ILE A 116 18.65 3.75 -3.14
N PHE A 117 18.86 2.52 -3.61
CA PHE A 117 19.44 1.38 -2.88
C PHE A 117 20.77 0.92 -3.47
#